data_AF-A0A8C1SGM8-F1
#
_entry.id   AF-A0A8C1SGM8-F1
#
_cell.length_a   1.000
_cell.length_b   1.000
_cell.length_c   1.000
_cell.angle_alpha   90.00
_cell.angle_beta   90.00
_cell.angle_gamma   90.00
#
_symmetry.space_group_name_H-M   'P 1'
#
loop_
_entity.id
_entity.type
_entity.pdbx_description
1 polymer ?
#
loop_
_entity_poly.entity_id
_entity_poly.type
_entity_poly.pdbx_seq_one_letter_code
_entity_poly.pdbx_strand_id
1 'polypeptide(L)'
;RSRSRSRSPEERYGRGRRSRERERGRDRYGDWDQYEWRSSRERDWEHRRRGRSASPAKSDKPPTEEPPVKKRKEALDPILTRTGGAYIPPAKLRMMQAQITDKSSLEYQRMSWEALKKSINGLINKVNVSNIANIIQELLQENIVRGRGLLARSVLQAQAASPIFTHVYAAVVAIINSKFPQIGELILKRLILNFRKGYRRNDKQQCLTASKFVGHLINQNVAHEVLCLEMLTLLLERPTDDSVEVAISFLKDCGLKLTEVSPRGINAIFERLRNILHESEIDKRVQYMIEVMFAIRKDGFKDHPIIPEGLDLVEEEDQFTHMLPLEDDYNTEDILNVFKLDPNFLENEEKYKAIKRGELLQVFTVMQLTCHPPPPIFAGSPLQRCIKEKEKSDDYQHEVWSTLQLFFLSQNHSIR
;
A
#
# COMPACT_ATOMS: atom_id res chain seq x y z
N ARG A 1 -8.81 -7.88 -79.51
CA ARG A 1 -8.09 -9.11 -79.93
C ARG A 1 -6.75 -9.05 -79.20
N SER A 2 -6.31 -9.98 -78.34
CA SER A 2 -6.57 -11.44 -78.15
C SER A 2 -6.11 -11.79 -76.70
N ARG A 3 -6.40 -12.92 -76.02
CA ARG A 3 -7.18 -14.14 -76.28
C ARG A 3 -7.24 -14.98 -74.97
N SER A 4 -8.40 -15.57 -74.60
CA SER A 4 -8.57 -16.87 -73.87
C SER A 4 -7.91 -17.10 -72.47
N ARG A 5 -8.32 -17.97 -71.53
CA ARG A 5 -9.38 -19.01 -71.30
C ARG A 5 -9.31 -19.36 -69.77
N SER A 6 -10.17 -20.15 -69.10
CA SER A 6 -11.47 -20.78 -69.38
C SER A 6 -12.16 -21.32 -68.09
N ARG A 7 -13.47 -21.05 -67.96
CA ARG A 7 -14.56 -21.97 -67.54
C ARG A 7 -14.44 -22.82 -66.24
N SER A 8 -15.47 -22.65 -65.39
CA SER A 8 -16.03 -23.66 -64.47
C SER A 8 -17.51 -23.91 -64.85
N PRO A 9 -18.06 -25.11 -64.58
CA PRO A 9 -19.51 -25.28 -64.47
C PRO A 9 -19.99 -26.18 -63.30
N GLU A 10 -21.15 -25.82 -62.70
CA GLU A 10 -22.31 -26.70 -62.40
C GLU A 10 -22.19 -27.82 -61.31
N GLU A 11 -23.22 -28.44 -60.69
CA GLU A 11 -24.69 -28.33 -60.53
C GLU A 11 -25.10 -29.13 -59.22
N ARG A 12 -26.31 -29.17 -58.61
CA ARG A 12 -27.46 -28.24 -58.39
C ARG A 12 -28.65 -28.97 -57.69
N TYR A 13 -29.15 -28.47 -56.54
CA TYR A 13 -30.36 -28.93 -55.78
C TYR A 13 -30.33 -30.38 -55.20
N GLY A 14 -31.15 -30.82 -54.22
CA GLY A 14 -32.07 -30.14 -53.28
C GLY A 14 -32.92 -31.08 -52.37
N ARG A 15 -33.27 -30.62 -51.15
CA ARG A 15 -34.34 -31.06 -50.17
C ARG A 15 -34.63 -32.56 -49.86
N GLY A 16 -34.69 -32.92 -48.55
CA GLY A 16 -35.57 -34.05 -48.09
C GLY A 16 -35.48 -34.63 -46.66
N ARG A 17 -36.06 -33.98 -45.63
CA ARG A 17 -36.61 -34.50 -44.32
C ARG A 17 -36.00 -35.71 -43.53
N ARG A 18 -35.62 -35.40 -42.27
CA ARG A 18 -35.93 -36.05 -40.96
C ARG A 18 -35.75 -37.59 -40.75
N SER A 19 -34.81 -37.96 -39.87
CA SER A 19 -35.10 -38.37 -38.47
C SER A 19 -33.84 -38.65 -37.63
N ARG A 20 -34.01 -38.61 -36.30
CA ARG A 20 -33.27 -39.26 -35.16
C ARG A 20 -32.02 -40.11 -35.53
N GLU A 21 -30.89 -40.06 -34.82
CA GLU A 21 -30.74 -39.95 -33.35
C GLU A 21 -29.33 -39.55 -32.85
N ARG A 22 -29.28 -39.00 -31.62
CA ARG A 22 -28.22 -38.99 -30.57
C ARG A 22 -26.74 -39.32 -30.88
N GLU A 23 -25.86 -38.40 -30.43
CA GLU A 23 -24.65 -38.55 -29.56
C GLU A 23 -23.52 -37.59 -30.01
N ARG A 24 -22.57 -37.08 -29.21
CA ARG A 24 -22.44 -36.66 -27.79
C ARG A 24 -20.99 -36.14 -27.66
N GLY A 25 -20.76 -35.04 -26.94
CA GLY A 25 -19.41 -34.46 -26.72
C GLY A 25 -18.84 -33.73 -27.94
N ARG A 26 -18.02 -32.68 -27.79
CA ARG A 26 -17.43 -32.01 -26.63
C ARG A 26 -17.40 -30.49 -26.94
N ASP A 27 -17.22 -29.64 -25.94
CA ASP A 27 -16.84 -28.20 -26.01
C ASP A 27 -17.80 -27.20 -25.34
N ARG A 28 -17.57 -26.98 -24.03
CA ARG A 28 -17.58 -25.67 -23.35
C ARG A 28 -17.23 -25.89 -21.87
N TYR A 29 -15.99 -25.60 -21.51
CA TYR A 29 -15.58 -25.36 -20.12
C TYR A 29 -15.19 -23.88 -20.00
N GLY A 30 -15.70 -23.24 -18.96
CA GLY A 30 -15.61 -21.80 -18.73
C GLY A 30 -17.00 -21.22 -18.41
N ASP A 31 -17.07 -20.54 -17.27
CA ASP A 31 -18.23 -19.79 -16.75
C ASP A 31 -19.34 -20.60 -16.02
N TRP A 32 -19.03 -21.18 -14.85
CA TRP A 32 -20.07 -21.61 -13.86
C TRP A 32 -19.69 -21.50 -12.36
N ASP A 33 -18.42 -21.32 -11.99
CA ASP A 33 -17.99 -21.36 -10.57
C ASP A 33 -18.44 -20.16 -9.70
N GLN A 34 -19.04 -19.12 -10.28
CA GLN A 34 -19.37 -17.89 -9.53
C GLN A 34 -20.76 -17.91 -8.86
N TYR A 35 -21.62 -18.88 -9.15
CA TYR A 35 -23.00 -18.92 -8.63
C TYR A 35 -23.24 -19.85 -7.43
N GLU A 36 -22.35 -20.80 -7.13
CA GLU A 36 -22.64 -21.85 -6.15
C GLU A 36 -22.48 -21.39 -4.68
N TRP A 37 -21.63 -20.40 -4.41
CA TRP A 37 -21.42 -19.86 -3.05
C TRP A 37 -22.58 -19.02 -2.50
N ARG A 38 -23.55 -18.60 -3.33
CA ARG A 38 -24.73 -17.84 -2.87
C ARG A 38 -25.92 -18.72 -2.49
N SER A 39 -26.10 -19.88 -3.13
CA SER A 39 -27.26 -20.76 -2.90
C SER A 39 -27.19 -21.55 -1.58
N SER A 40 -25.97 -21.89 -1.13
CA SER A 40 -25.78 -22.73 0.06
C SER A 40 -26.16 -22.04 1.39
N ARG A 41 -26.22 -20.69 1.43
CA ARG A 41 -26.62 -19.94 2.64
C ARG A 41 -28.13 -19.70 2.80
N GLU A 42 -28.95 -19.96 1.78
CA GLU A 42 -30.42 -19.83 1.90
C GLU A 42 -31.11 -21.12 2.36
N ARG A 43 -30.60 -22.30 1.97
CA ARG A 43 -31.21 -23.59 2.34
C ARG A 43 -31.14 -23.93 3.83
N ASP A 44 -30.15 -23.41 4.56
CA ASP A 44 -29.98 -23.71 6.00
C ASP A 44 -30.95 -22.92 6.91
N TRP A 45 -31.55 -21.83 6.40
CA TRP A 45 -32.57 -21.07 7.13
C TRP A 45 -33.96 -21.72 7.08
N GLU A 46 -34.28 -22.47 6.03
CA GLU A 46 -35.62 -23.02 5.83
C GLU A 46 -35.84 -24.34 6.60
N HIS A 47 -34.80 -25.16 6.75
CA HIS A 47 -34.85 -26.40 7.54
C HIS A 47 -35.13 -26.19 9.03
N ARG A 48 -34.76 -25.02 9.61
CA ARG A 48 -35.03 -24.70 11.02
C ARG A 48 -36.47 -24.25 11.30
N ARG A 49 -37.33 -24.10 10.28
CA ARG A 49 -38.73 -23.66 10.42
C ARG A 49 -39.79 -24.76 10.34
N ARG A 50 -39.43 -26.00 10.01
CA ARG A 50 -40.36 -27.15 9.92
C ARG A 50 -39.98 -28.24 10.94
N GLY A 51 -40.34 -28.02 12.20
CA GLY A 51 -39.96 -28.91 13.30
C GLY A 51 -40.85 -28.86 14.54
N ARG A 52 -42.16 -28.58 14.40
CA ARG A 52 -43.11 -28.77 15.51
C ARG A 52 -44.58 -28.91 15.08
N SER A 53 -45.08 -30.14 15.09
CA SER A 53 -46.52 -30.47 14.96
C SER A 53 -46.91 -31.65 15.86
N ALA A 54 -47.97 -31.44 16.67
CA ALA A 54 -48.92 -32.39 17.27
C ALA A 54 -48.47 -33.66 18.07
N SER A 55 -48.54 -33.52 19.40
CA SER A 55 -49.13 -34.36 20.49
C SER A 55 -49.45 -35.87 20.34
N PRO A 56 -49.49 -36.61 21.48
CA PRO A 56 -50.82 -36.94 22.05
C PRO A 56 -51.00 -36.94 23.62
N ALA A 57 -52.22 -36.60 24.03
CA ALA A 57 -53.07 -36.96 25.21
C ALA A 57 -52.54 -37.16 26.68
N LYS A 58 -53.07 -36.28 27.57
CA LYS A 58 -53.69 -36.46 28.92
C LYS A 58 -53.04 -37.28 30.07
N SER A 59 -52.89 -36.62 31.22
CA SER A 59 -53.46 -37.02 32.55
C SER A 59 -53.41 -35.84 33.56
N ASP A 60 -54.22 -35.89 34.63
CA ASP A 60 -54.65 -34.72 35.44
C ASP A 60 -53.79 -34.34 36.66
N LYS A 61 -53.76 -33.04 37.04
CA LYS A 61 -53.81 -32.50 38.43
C LYS A 61 -53.86 -30.93 38.48
N PRO A 62 -54.31 -30.31 39.60
CA PRO A 62 -54.86 -28.94 39.65
C PRO A 62 -53.83 -27.80 39.85
N PRO A 63 -54.22 -26.51 39.75
CA PRO A 63 -53.30 -25.39 39.48
C PRO A 63 -52.83 -24.61 40.72
N THR A 64 -51.66 -23.97 40.64
CA THR A 64 -51.23 -22.89 41.54
C THR A 64 -50.16 -21.99 40.89
N GLU A 65 -50.39 -20.68 40.99
CA GLU A 65 -49.42 -19.55 41.03
C GLU A 65 -48.47 -19.22 39.85
N GLU A 66 -48.78 -18.07 39.24
CA GLU A 66 -47.98 -16.98 38.63
C GLU A 66 -46.77 -17.22 37.70
N PRO A 67 -46.67 -16.50 36.55
CA PRO A 67 -45.55 -16.61 35.62
C PRO A 67 -44.32 -15.79 36.06
N PRO A 68 -43.09 -16.29 35.90
CA PRO A 68 -41.89 -15.59 36.32
C PRO A 68 -41.56 -14.39 35.42
N VAL A 69 -41.24 -13.26 36.05
CA VAL A 69 -40.82 -12.01 35.38
C VAL A 69 -39.57 -12.25 34.53
N LYS A 70 -39.69 -12.07 33.21
CA LYS A 70 -38.54 -12.05 32.30
C LYS A 70 -37.64 -10.88 32.64
N LYS A 71 -36.53 -11.14 33.35
CA LYS A 71 -35.42 -10.17 33.48
C LYS A 71 -35.07 -9.65 32.09
N ARG A 72 -35.11 -8.32 31.91
CA ARG A 72 -34.58 -7.67 30.70
C ARG A 72 -33.14 -8.14 30.54
N LYS A 73 -32.82 -8.77 29.40
CA LYS A 73 -31.44 -8.82 28.95
C LYS A 73 -31.02 -7.36 28.75
N GLU A 74 -29.99 -6.94 29.46
CA GLU A 74 -29.33 -5.66 29.22
C GLU A 74 -28.99 -5.59 27.73
N ALA A 75 -29.42 -4.52 27.07
CA ALA A 75 -29.20 -4.36 25.65
C ALA A 75 -27.72 -4.08 25.44
N LEU A 76 -26.96 -5.12 25.12
CA LEU A 76 -25.54 -5.04 24.75
C LEU A 76 -25.33 -3.85 23.82
N ASP A 77 -24.60 -2.83 24.29
CA ASP A 77 -24.41 -1.62 23.52
C ASP A 77 -23.77 -1.96 22.17
N PRO A 78 -24.32 -1.48 21.04
CA PRO A 78 -23.76 -1.76 19.72
C PRO A 78 -22.28 -1.37 19.57
N ILE A 79 -21.84 -0.43 20.42
CA ILE A 79 -20.45 0.06 20.54
C ILE A 79 -19.50 -0.99 21.13
N LEU A 80 -19.97 -1.91 21.98
CA LEU A 80 -19.12 -2.89 22.68
C LEU A 80 -18.81 -4.15 21.87
N THR A 81 -19.48 -4.38 20.73
CA THR A 81 -19.26 -5.60 19.92
C THR A 81 -17.81 -5.71 19.42
N ARG A 82 -17.18 -6.88 19.62
CA ARG A 82 -15.74 -7.12 19.38
C ARG A 82 -15.30 -6.99 17.91
N THR A 83 -16.27 -6.95 17.00
CA THR A 83 -16.11 -6.80 15.55
C THR A 83 -16.99 -5.63 15.10
N GLY A 84 -16.38 -4.47 14.83
CA GLY A 84 -17.08 -3.19 14.56
C GLY A 84 -17.90 -3.18 13.28
N GLY A 85 -19.07 -3.84 13.27
CA GLY A 85 -19.90 -4.08 12.09
C GLY A 85 -21.34 -3.53 12.16
N ALA A 86 -21.75 -2.90 13.26
CA ALA A 86 -23.04 -2.22 13.32
C ALA A 86 -22.90 -0.81 12.69
N TYR A 87 -23.49 -0.60 11.52
CA TYR A 87 -23.65 0.75 10.96
C TYR A 87 -24.62 1.54 11.85
N ILE A 88 -24.09 2.49 12.63
CA ILE A 88 -24.89 3.39 13.46
C ILE A 88 -25.27 4.61 12.59
N PRO A 89 -26.56 4.91 12.37
CA PRO A 89 -26.98 6.05 11.56
C PRO A 89 -26.44 7.39 12.11
N PRO A 90 -26.05 8.37 11.27
CA PRO A 90 -25.45 9.63 11.71
C PRO A 90 -26.28 10.44 12.71
N ALA A 91 -27.62 10.37 12.65
CA ALA A 91 -28.49 10.97 13.66
C ALA A 91 -28.36 10.30 15.03
N LYS A 92 -28.29 8.96 15.06
CA LYS A 92 -28.14 8.18 16.29
C LYS A 92 -26.75 8.32 16.89
N LEU A 93 -25.70 8.43 16.06
CA LEU A 93 -24.35 8.79 16.50
C LEU A 93 -24.33 10.15 17.20
N ARG A 94 -24.92 11.19 16.61
CA ARG A 94 -25.00 12.52 17.23
C ARG A 94 -25.75 12.51 18.56
N MET A 95 -26.85 11.76 18.66
CA MET A 95 -27.59 11.60 19.93
C MET A 95 -26.75 10.88 21.00
N MET A 96 -26.01 9.82 20.64
CA MET A 96 -25.10 9.12 21.57
C MET A 96 -23.91 10.00 21.99
N GLN A 97 -23.33 10.76 21.06
CA GLN A 97 -22.26 11.73 21.35
C GLN A 97 -22.72 12.83 22.31
N ALA A 98 -23.97 13.29 22.22
CA ALA A 98 -24.54 14.28 23.12
C ALA A 98 -24.85 13.72 24.54
N GLN A 99 -24.93 12.41 24.70
CA GLN A 99 -25.19 11.75 26.00
C GLN A 99 -23.91 11.39 26.77
N ILE A 100 -22.76 11.32 26.09
CA ILE A 100 -21.49 10.92 26.70
C ILE A 100 -20.70 12.17 27.10
N THR A 101 -20.82 12.52 28.39
CA THR A 101 -20.13 13.67 29.00
C THR A 101 -18.68 13.36 29.39
N ASP A 102 -18.39 12.11 29.77
CA ASP A 102 -17.05 11.66 30.14
C ASP A 102 -16.20 11.33 28.90
N LYS A 103 -15.18 12.15 28.67
CA LYS A 103 -14.21 12.01 27.57
C LYS A 103 -13.15 10.94 27.82
N SER A 104 -13.01 10.43 29.04
CA SER A 104 -12.09 9.34 29.38
C SER A 104 -12.69 7.96 29.12
N SER A 105 -14.03 7.85 29.11
CA SER A 105 -14.79 6.61 28.89
C SER A 105 -14.38 5.82 27.66
N LEU A 106 -14.49 4.48 27.74
CA LEU A 106 -14.17 3.56 26.66
C LEU A 106 -15.02 3.84 25.42
N GLU A 107 -16.29 4.15 25.63
CA GLU A 107 -17.28 4.47 24.61
C GLU A 107 -16.89 5.75 23.86
N TYR A 108 -16.50 6.81 24.56
CA TYR A 108 -16.00 8.04 23.95
C TYR A 108 -14.72 7.79 23.15
N GLN A 109 -13.73 7.12 23.77
CA GLN A 109 -12.46 6.82 23.11
C GLN A 109 -12.66 5.99 21.84
N ARG A 110 -13.58 5.01 21.87
CA ARG A 110 -13.89 4.14 20.72
C ARG A 110 -14.66 4.86 19.62
N MET A 111 -15.61 5.74 19.98
CA MET A 111 -16.27 6.61 19.01
C MET A 111 -15.29 7.60 18.36
N SER A 112 -14.39 8.21 19.14
CA SER A 112 -13.36 9.12 18.61
C SER A 112 -12.42 8.42 17.64
N TRP A 113 -12.06 7.16 17.92
CA TRP A 113 -11.22 6.34 17.04
C TRP A 113 -11.88 6.02 15.70
N GLU A 114 -13.16 5.63 15.70
CA GLU A 114 -13.90 5.37 14.46
C GLU A 114 -14.21 6.67 13.68
N ALA A 115 -14.29 7.83 14.35
CA ALA A 115 -14.35 9.14 13.70
C ALA A 115 -13.01 9.48 13.02
N LEU A 116 -11.90 9.42 13.76
CA LEU A 116 -10.52 9.63 13.29
C LEU A 116 -10.20 8.77 12.06
N LYS A 117 -10.52 7.48 12.13
CA LYS A 117 -10.35 6.51 11.03
C LYS A 117 -11.16 6.87 9.78
N LYS A 118 -12.40 7.36 9.94
CA LYS A 118 -13.23 7.81 8.81
C LYS A 118 -12.73 9.13 8.24
N SER A 119 -12.25 10.05 9.08
CA SER A 119 -11.71 11.33 8.67
C SER A 119 -10.45 11.15 7.83
N ILE A 120 -9.44 10.45 8.36
CA ILE A 120 -8.19 10.12 7.65
C ILE A 120 -8.49 9.43 6.30
N ASN A 121 -9.31 8.37 6.29
CA ASN A 121 -9.67 7.69 5.03
C ASN A 121 -10.42 8.60 4.06
N GLY A 122 -11.28 9.49 4.56
CA GLY A 122 -12.03 10.44 3.75
C GLY A 122 -11.17 11.56 3.15
N LEU A 123 -10.08 11.93 3.82
CA LEU A 123 -9.10 12.92 3.36
C LEU A 123 -8.15 12.31 2.31
N ILE A 124 -7.53 11.17 2.62
CA ILE A 124 -6.60 10.49 1.71
C ILE A 124 -7.28 10.11 0.38
N ASN A 125 -8.53 9.65 0.39
CA ASN A 125 -9.26 9.29 -0.84
C ASN A 125 -9.68 10.48 -1.72
N LYS A 126 -9.54 11.73 -1.24
CA LYS A 126 -9.92 12.96 -1.98
C LYS A 126 -8.71 13.77 -2.45
N VAL A 127 -7.49 13.39 -2.06
CA VAL A 127 -6.30 14.20 -2.30
C VAL A 127 -5.94 14.24 -3.78
N ASN A 128 -5.61 15.43 -4.27
CA ASN A 128 -5.13 15.69 -5.62
C ASN A 128 -4.16 16.89 -5.60
N VAL A 129 -3.53 17.17 -6.74
CA VAL A 129 -2.53 18.25 -6.86
C VAL A 129 -3.09 19.63 -6.45
N SER A 130 -4.35 19.94 -6.78
CA SER A 130 -4.93 21.26 -6.53
C SER A 130 -5.51 21.47 -5.13
N ASN A 131 -5.73 20.40 -4.36
CA ASN A 131 -6.29 20.47 -3.00
C ASN A 131 -5.36 19.99 -1.88
N ILE A 132 -4.16 19.49 -2.21
CA ILE A 132 -3.23 18.88 -1.25
C ILE A 132 -2.94 19.76 -0.04
N ALA A 133 -2.73 21.07 -0.22
CA ALA A 133 -2.52 22.01 0.89
C ALA A 133 -3.68 22.04 1.88
N ASN A 134 -4.93 22.10 1.39
CA ASN A 134 -6.13 22.10 2.24
C ASN A 134 -6.32 20.74 2.92
N ILE A 135 -6.12 19.64 2.18
CA ILE A 135 -6.22 18.28 2.72
C ILE A 135 -5.19 18.05 3.83
N ILE A 136 -3.95 18.55 3.69
CA ILE A 136 -2.93 18.50 4.75
C ILE A 136 -3.33 19.34 5.96
N GLN A 137 -3.85 20.56 5.77
CA GLN A 137 -4.33 21.39 6.87
C GLN A 137 -5.44 20.68 7.67
N GLU A 138 -6.44 20.10 6.99
CA GLU A 138 -7.49 19.29 7.62
C GLU A 138 -6.92 18.04 8.31
N LEU A 139 -5.97 17.34 7.66
CA LEU A 139 -5.35 16.13 8.21
C LEU A 139 -4.53 16.40 9.47
N LEU A 140 -3.85 17.55 9.55
CA LEU A 140 -3.13 17.98 10.75
C LEU A 140 -4.08 18.40 11.89
N GLN A 141 -5.35 18.74 11.58
CA GLN A 141 -6.39 18.87 12.62
C GLN A 141 -6.84 17.52 13.19
N GLU A 142 -6.51 16.39 12.57
CA GLU A 142 -6.74 15.07 13.14
C GLU A 142 -5.51 14.58 13.93
N ASN A 143 -5.72 13.74 14.96
CA ASN A 143 -4.61 13.20 15.76
C ASN A 143 -3.85 12.10 15.01
N ILE A 144 -2.99 12.49 14.06
CA ILE A 144 -2.23 11.54 13.22
C ILE A 144 -1.10 10.83 13.98
N VAL A 145 -0.67 11.32 15.16
CA VAL A 145 0.30 10.60 16.01
C VAL A 145 -0.37 9.38 16.66
N ARG A 146 -1.59 9.55 17.22
CA ARG A 146 -2.45 8.45 17.68
C ARG A 146 -2.92 7.59 16.51
N GLY A 147 -3.25 8.23 15.38
CA GLY A 147 -3.76 7.61 14.17
C GLY A 147 -2.69 7.06 13.21
N ARG A 148 -1.40 7.05 13.56
CA ARG A 148 -0.30 6.80 12.59
C ARG A 148 -0.44 5.47 11.84
N GLY A 149 -0.89 4.42 12.53
CA GLY A 149 -1.20 3.14 11.89
C GLY A 149 -2.35 3.22 10.89
N LEU A 150 -3.43 3.93 11.25
CA LEU A 150 -4.58 4.17 10.37
C LEU A 150 -4.18 4.96 9.13
N LEU A 151 -3.41 6.05 9.30
CA LEU A 151 -2.89 6.87 8.21
C LEU A 151 -1.99 6.04 7.28
N ALA A 152 -1.00 5.32 7.83
CA ALA A 152 -0.10 4.50 7.02
C ALA A 152 -0.86 3.41 6.25
N ARG A 153 -1.85 2.76 6.87
CA ARG A 153 -2.74 1.81 6.19
C ARG A 153 -3.56 2.49 5.08
N SER A 154 -4.12 3.67 5.36
CA SER A 154 -4.98 4.43 4.44
C SER A 154 -4.23 4.79 3.16
N VAL A 155 -3.04 5.39 3.30
CA VAL A 155 -2.18 5.79 2.18
C VAL A 155 -1.76 4.58 1.34
N LEU A 156 -1.29 3.50 1.97
CA LEU A 156 -0.88 2.28 1.25
C LEU A 156 -2.05 1.61 0.53
N GLN A 157 -3.25 1.62 1.10
CA GLN A 157 -4.45 1.05 0.44
C GLN A 157 -4.95 1.94 -0.70
N ALA A 158 -4.97 3.26 -0.52
CA ALA A 158 -5.40 4.21 -1.55
C ALA A 158 -4.42 4.24 -2.74
N GLN A 159 -3.12 4.15 -2.49
CA GLN A 159 -2.10 4.05 -3.53
C GLN A 159 -2.19 2.72 -4.31
N ALA A 160 -2.31 1.57 -3.62
CA ALA A 160 -2.46 0.28 -4.27
C ALA A 160 -3.75 0.18 -5.11
N ALA A 161 -4.84 0.80 -4.65
CA ALA A 161 -6.11 0.88 -5.38
C ALA A 161 -6.12 1.92 -6.52
N SER A 162 -5.22 2.90 -6.51
CA SER A 162 -5.15 3.96 -7.53
C SER A 162 -3.70 4.43 -7.79
N PRO A 163 -2.85 3.61 -8.43
CA PRO A 163 -1.42 3.90 -8.62
C PRO A 163 -1.13 5.06 -9.58
N ILE A 164 -2.16 5.60 -10.25
CA ILE A 164 -2.09 6.80 -11.08
C ILE A 164 -1.69 8.00 -10.20
N PHE A 165 -2.27 8.13 -9.00
CA PHE A 165 -2.02 9.26 -8.07
C PHE A 165 -0.81 9.05 -7.14
N THR A 166 0.08 8.10 -7.43
CA THR A 166 1.21 7.78 -6.52
C THR A 166 2.12 8.99 -6.23
N HIS A 167 2.33 9.87 -7.21
CA HIS A 167 3.05 11.12 -7.05
C HIS A 167 2.40 12.05 -6.00
N VAL A 168 1.06 12.15 -5.99
CA VAL A 168 0.30 12.92 -4.98
C VAL A 168 0.42 12.27 -3.59
N TYR A 169 0.28 10.95 -3.50
CA TYR A 169 0.44 10.24 -2.23
C TYR A 169 1.87 10.37 -1.66
N ALA A 170 2.89 10.40 -2.52
CA ALA A 170 4.27 10.63 -2.09
C ALA A 170 4.47 12.05 -1.55
N ALA A 171 3.91 13.09 -2.19
CA ALA A 171 3.93 14.46 -1.68
C ALA A 171 3.22 14.58 -0.32
N VAL A 172 2.07 13.92 -0.13
CA VAL A 172 1.39 13.85 1.18
C VAL A 172 2.30 13.23 2.24
N VAL A 173 2.99 12.13 1.92
CA VAL A 173 3.94 11.49 2.85
C VAL A 173 5.13 12.40 3.12
N ALA A 174 5.67 13.10 2.13
CA ALA A 174 6.81 14.02 2.30
C ALA A 174 6.48 15.17 3.27
N ILE A 175 5.33 15.82 3.09
CA ILE A 175 4.88 16.90 3.99
C ILE A 175 4.68 16.38 5.41
N ILE A 176 4.04 15.23 5.59
CA ILE A 176 3.85 14.62 6.92
C ILE A 176 5.19 14.20 7.53
N ASN A 177 6.12 13.69 6.73
CA ASN A 177 7.44 13.25 7.14
C ASN A 177 8.30 14.41 7.67
N SER A 178 8.22 15.61 7.05
CA SER A 178 8.92 16.82 7.54
C SER A 178 8.53 17.21 8.98
N LYS A 179 7.30 16.90 9.42
CA LYS A 179 6.79 17.24 10.77
C LYS A 179 6.76 16.05 11.72
N PHE A 180 6.68 14.83 11.20
CA PHE A 180 6.61 13.58 11.97
C PHE A 180 7.39 12.45 11.26
N PRO A 181 8.74 12.44 11.32
CA PRO A 181 9.56 11.46 10.61
C PRO A 181 9.19 10.00 10.88
N GLN A 182 8.83 9.67 12.13
CA GLN A 182 8.38 8.32 12.54
C GLN A 182 7.13 7.82 11.78
N ILE A 183 6.29 8.73 11.26
CA ILE A 183 5.12 8.35 10.44
C ILE A 183 5.59 7.99 9.01
N GLY A 184 6.52 8.77 8.44
CA GLY A 184 7.14 8.45 7.15
C GLY A 184 7.91 7.13 7.20
N GLU A 185 8.69 6.92 8.26
CA GLU A 185 9.41 5.68 8.55
C GLU A 185 8.47 4.46 8.61
N LEU A 186 7.35 4.55 9.36
CA LEU A 186 6.37 3.48 9.47
C LEU A 186 5.70 3.15 8.12
N ILE A 187 5.43 4.17 7.29
CA ILE A 187 4.89 3.99 5.94
C ILE A 187 5.90 3.25 5.07
N LEU A 188 7.16 3.69 5.07
CA LEU A 188 8.23 3.12 4.26
C LEU A 188 8.55 1.67 4.69
N LYS A 189 8.66 1.38 5.98
CA LYS A 189 8.82 0.01 6.52
C LYS A 189 7.72 -0.94 6.03
N ARG A 190 6.45 -0.51 6.11
CA ARG A 190 5.30 -1.28 5.61
C ARG A 190 5.33 -1.44 4.08
N LEU A 191 5.80 -0.44 3.35
CA LEU A 191 5.92 -0.48 1.89
C LEU A 191 7.01 -1.45 1.42
N ILE A 192 8.19 -1.42 2.04
CA ILE A 192 9.29 -2.36 1.77
C ILE A 192 8.84 -3.81 2.01
N LEU A 193 8.15 -4.06 3.12
CA LEU A 193 7.59 -5.39 3.42
C LEU A 193 6.49 -5.81 2.43
N ASN A 194 5.68 -4.87 1.92
CA ASN A 194 4.72 -5.15 0.85
C ASN A 194 5.42 -5.55 -0.45
N PHE A 195 6.50 -4.87 -0.84
CA PHE A 195 7.32 -5.25 -1.99
C PHE A 195 7.95 -6.64 -1.81
N ARG A 196 8.66 -6.89 -0.69
CA ARG A 196 9.26 -8.21 -0.37
C ARG A 196 8.24 -9.35 -0.31
N LYS A 197 7.00 -9.04 0.07
CA LYS A 197 5.89 -10.01 0.09
C LYS A 197 5.34 -10.27 -1.32
N GLY A 198 5.25 -9.25 -2.16
CA GLY A 198 4.89 -9.39 -3.57
C GLY A 198 5.92 -10.23 -4.32
N TYR A 199 7.21 -9.87 -4.21
CA TYR A 199 8.32 -10.54 -4.86
C TYR A 199 8.39 -12.03 -4.49
N ARG A 200 8.39 -12.36 -3.18
CA ARG A 200 8.38 -13.77 -2.71
C ARG A 200 7.14 -14.58 -3.11
N ARG A 201 6.07 -13.93 -3.59
CA ARG A 201 4.84 -14.57 -4.05
C ARG A 201 4.68 -14.56 -5.57
N ASN A 202 5.64 -13.97 -6.29
CA ASN A 202 5.53 -13.65 -7.72
C ASN A 202 4.25 -12.85 -8.07
N ASP A 203 3.80 -11.99 -7.15
CA ASP A 203 2.69 -11.07 -7.39
C ASP A 203 3.22 -9.81 -8.08
N LYS A 204 3.24 -9.84 -9.43
CA LYS A 204 3.70 -8.70 -10.24
C LYS A 204 2.93 -7.42 -9.92
N GLN A 205 1.62 -7.50 -9.71
CA GLN A 205 0.80 -6.30 -9.49
C GLN A 205 1.13 -5.65 -8.14
N GLN A 206 1.37 -6.45 -7.10
CA GLN A 206 1.88 -5.96 -5.82
C GLN A 206 3.29 -5.36 -5.98
N CYS A 207 4.16 -5.97 -6.80
CA CYS A 207 5.50 -5.44 -7.05
C CYS A 207 5.46 -4.09 -7.78
N LEU A 208 4.70 -3.97 -8.88
CA LEU A 208 4.54 -2.73 -9.66
C LEU A 208 4.00 -1.57 -8.81
N THR A 209 2.98 -1.84 -8.00
CA THR A 209 2.37 -0.80 -7.16
C THR A 209 3.30 -0.35 -6.03
N ALA A 210 4.01 -1.29 -5.39
CA ALA A 210 4.94 -0.98 -4.31
C ALA A 210 6.22 -0.28 -4.82
N SER A 211 6.83 -0.77 -5.91
CA SER A 211 8.04 -0.17 -6.48
C SER A 211 7.78 1.25 -6.98
N LYS A 212 6.66 1.48 -7.70
CA LYS A 212 6.24 2.83 -8.10
C LYS A 212 6.13 3.80 -6.92
N PHE A 213 5.63 3.33 -5.77
CA PHE A 213 5.51 4.19 -4.58
C PHE A 213 6.87 4.46 -3.93
N VAL A 214 7.76 3.46 -3.85
CA VAL A 214 9.15 3.68 -3.42
C VAL A 214 9.84 4.71 -4.32
N GLY A 215 9.63 4.63 -5.65
CA GLY A 215 10.26 5.54 -6.61
C GLY A 215 9.87 7.00 -6.35
N HIS A 216 8.57 7.27 -6.21
CA HIS A 216 8.11 8.63 -5.89
C HIS A 216 8.50 9.10 -4.47
N LEU A 217 8.69 8.20 -3.49
CA LEU A 217 9.20 8.58 -2.16
C LEU A 217 10.70 8.94 -2.19
N ILE A 218 11.49 8.32 -3.06
CA ILE A 218 12.90 8.67 -3.28
C ILE A 218 13.01 10.00 -4.06
N ASN A 219 12.15 10.22 -5.05
CA ASN A 219 12.06 11.50 -5.75
C ASN A 219 11.74 12.67 -4.80
N GLN A 220 10.92 12.42 -3.78
CA GLN A 220 10.55 13.35 -2.71
C GLN A 220 11.55 13.35 -1.51
N ASN A 221 12.74 12.75 -1.66
CA ASN A 221 13.78 12.64 -0.62
C ASN A 221 13.33 12.02 0.72
N VAL A 222 12.19 11.30 0.77
CA VAL A 222 11.70 10.61 1.98
C VAL A 222 12.49 9.33 2.22
N ALA A 223 12.91 8.64 1.17
CA ALA A 223 13.71 7.42 1.22
C ALA A 223 15.04 7.63 0.50
N HIS A 224 16.11 7.07 1.03
CA HIS A 224 17.42 7.13 0.38
C HIS A 224 17.48 6.24 -0.87
N GLU A 225 18.24 6.66 -1.89
CA GLU A 225 18.28 6.01 -3.20
C GLU A 225 18.84 4.59 -3.20
N VAL A 226 19.64 4.23 -2.18
CA VAL A 226 20.17 2.88 -1.97
C VAL A 226 19.05 1.84 -2.00
N LEU A 227 17.86 2.17 -1.49
CA LEU A 227 16.70 1.29 -1.57
C LEU A 227 16.21 1.04 -3.01
N CYS A 228 16.22 2.04 -3.91
CA CYS A 228 15.90 1.82 -5.33
C CYS A 228 17.01 0.99 -6.01
N LEU A 229 18.29 1.17 -5.66
CA LEU A 229 19.40 0.36 -6.18
C LEU A 229 19.33 -1.12 -5.71
N GLU A 230 19.08 -1.38 -4.43
CA GLU A 230 18.91 -2.74 -3.87
C GLU A 230 17.71 -3.45 -4.50
N MET A 231 16.56 -2.76 -4.60
CA MET A 231 15.36 -3.30 -5.24
C MET A 231 15.56 -3.62 -6.73
N LEU A 232 16.25 -2.74 -7.47
CA LEU A 232 16.59 -2.99 -8.88
C LEU A 232 17.59 -4.15 -9.03
N THR A 233 18.57 -4.25 -8.12
CA THR A 233 19.53 -5.36 -8.11
C THR A 233 18.82 -6.69 -7.88
N LEU A 234 17.92 -6.77 -6.89
CA LEU A 234 17.12 -7.98 -6.62
C LEU A 234 16.25 -8.39 -7.82
N LEU A 235 15.62 -7.42 -8.49
CA LEU A 235 14.78 -7.69 -9.68
C LEU A 235 15.58 -8.15 -10.90
N LEU A 236 16.85 -7.76 -11.02
CA LEU A 236 17.71 -8.07 -12.18
C LEU A 236 18.79 -9.14 -11.90
N GLU A 237 18.87 -9.67 -10.67
CA GLU A 237 19.76 -10.79 -10.33
C GLU A 237 19.38 -12.03 -11.15
N ARG A 238 18.09 -12.40 -11.14
CA ARG A 238 17.54 -13.56 -11.85
C ARG A 238 16.41 -13.09 -12.78
N PRO A 239 16.74 -12.56 -13.97
CA PRO A 239 15.79 -11.89 -14.84
C PRO A 239 14.74 -12.87 -15.39
N THR A 240 13.51 -12.69 -14.93
CA THR A 240 12.28 -13.21 -15.56
C THR A 240 11.52 -12.07 -16.25
N ASP A 241 10.70 -12.37 -17.25
CA ASP A 241 9.95 -11.36 -18.00
C ASP A 241 9.17 -10.38 -17.09
N ASP A 242 8.51 -10.91 -16.06
CA ASP A 242 7.76 -10.11 -15.08
C ASP A 242 8.67 -9.27 -14.18
N SER A 243 9.82 -9.80 -13.73
CA SER A 243 10.77 -9.04 -12.90
C SER A 243 11.42 -7.88 -13.66
N VAL A 244 11.73 -8.08 -14.95
CA VAL A 244 12.28 -7.05 -15.82
C VAL A 244 11.21 -6.01 -16.18
N GLU A 245 9.95 -6.43 -16.39
CA GLU A 245 8.81 -5.51 -16.53
C GLU A 245 8.68 -4.57 -15.32
N VAL A 246 8.78 -5.12 -14.10
CA VAL A 246 8.77 -4.35 -12.84
C VAL A 246 9.98 -3.41 -12.74
N ALA A 247 11.19 -3.91 -13.02
CA ALA A 247 12.42 -3.11 -12.94
C ALA A 247 12.40 -1.93 -13.92
N ILE A 248 11.90 -2.14 -15.15
CA ILE A 248 11.79 -1.08 -16.17
C ILE A 248 10.69 -0.08 -15.78
N SER A 249 9.56 -0.52 -15.24
CA SER A 249 8.55 0.43 -14.71
C SER A 249 9.13 1.28 -13.58
N PHE A 250 9.88 0.66 -12.67
CA PHE A 250 10.49 1.33 -11.53
C PHE A 250 11.60 2.31 -11.93
N LEU A 251 12.44 1.96 -12.92
CA LEU A 251 13.43 2.86 -13.51
C LEU A 251 12.81 4.07 -14.21
N LYS A 252 11.60 3.96 -14.76
CA LYS A 252 10.87 5.12 -15.28
C LYS A 252 10.40 6.07 -14.18
N ASP A 253 10.23 5.58 -12.95
CA ASP A 253 9.78 6.38 -11.81
C ASP A 253 10.96 6.97 -10.99
N CYS A 254 12.03 6.21 -10.63
CA CYS A 254 13.23 6.72 -9.92
C CYS A 254 14.46 7.06 -10.79
N GLY A 255 14.44 6.83 -12.11
CA GLY A 255 15.65 6.89 -12.95
C GLY A 255 16.29 8.27 -13.13
N LEU A 256 15.51 9.34 -13.24
CA LEU A 256 16.08 10.70 -13.33
C LEU A 256 16.76 11.07 -12.00
N LYS A 257 16.09 10.84 -10.87
CA LYS A 257 16.63 11.07 -9.53
C LYS A 257 17.93 10.29 -9.30
N LEU A 258 17.94 8.99 -9.64
CA LEU A 258 19.14 8.15 -9.59
C LEU A 258 20.30 8.69 -10.45
N THR A 259 20.00 9.33 -11.59
CA THR A 259 21.02 9.91 -12.47
C THR A 259 21.73 11.10 -11.80
N GLU A 260 21.00 11.89 -11.01
CA GLU A 260 21.54 13.03 -10.27
C GLU A 260 22.32 12.61 -9.01
N VAL A 261 21.79 11.69 -8.20
CA VAL A 261 22.38 11.35 -6.88
C VAL A 261 23.37 10.18 -6.93
N SER A 262 23.16 9.19 -7.81
CA SER A 262 23.99 7.99 -7.90
C SER A 262 24.28 7.58 -9.36
N PRO A 263 25.02 8.40 -10.12
CA PRO A 263 25.35 8.12 -11.51
C PRO A 263 26.11 6.79 -11.68
N ARG A 264 26.96 6.41 -10.71
CA ARG A 264 27.65 5.10 -10.70
C ARG A 264 26.69 3.94 -10.46
N GLY A 265 25.72 4.10 -9.55
CA GLY A 265 24.69 3.10 -9.26
C GLY A 265 23.79 2.83 -10.46
N ILE A 266 23.22 3.88 -11.06
CA ILE A 266 22.35 3.72 -12.23
C ILE A 266 23.11 3.17 -13.45
N ASN A 267 24.39 3.52 -13.62
CA ASN A 267 25.22 2.95 -14.69
C ASN A 267 25.34 1.43 -14.58
N ALA A 268 25.54 0.88 -13.38
CA ALA A 268 25.59 -0.57 -13.16
C ALA A 268 24.27 -1.26 -13.52
N ILE A 269 23.13 -0.65 -13.18
CA ILE A 269 21.80 -1.18 -13.54
C ILE A 269 21.60 -1.23 -15.07
N PHE A 270 22.00 -0.19 -15.80
CA PHE A 270 21.92 -0.21 -17.27
C PHE A 270 22.92 -1.17 -17.92
N GLU A 271 24.09 -1.40 -17.31
CA GLU A 271 25.00 -2.47 -17.77
C GLU A 271 24.36 -3.84 -17.59
N ARG A 272 23.73 -4.09 -16.44
CA ARG A 272 22.98 -5.33 -16.20
C ARG A 272 21.86 -5.53 -17.21
N LEU A 273 21.09 -4.48 -17.55
CA LEU A 273 20.08 -4.54 -18.60
C LEU A 273 20.66 -4.83 -20.00
N ARG A 274 21.86 -4.33 -20.32
CA ARG A 274 22.55 -4.65 -21.58
C ARG A 274 22.95 -6.12 -21.65
N ASN A 275 23.50 -6.66 -20.56
CA ASN A 275 23.87 -8.07 -20.50
C ASN A 275 22.63 -8.96 -20.63
N ILE A 276 21.50 -8.61 -19.99
CA ILE A 276 20.22 -9.31 -20.16
C ILE A 276 19.76 -9.31 -21.63
N LEU A 277 19.92 -8.19 -22.36
CA LEU A 277 19.55 -8.08 -23.76
C LEU A 277 20.40 -8.96 -24.70
N HIS A 278 21.65 -9.29 -24.33
CA HIS A 278 22.58 -10.06 -25.17
C HIS A 278 22.76 -11.52 -24.75
N GLU A 279 22.70 -11.81 -23.45
CA GLU A 279 23.08 -13.11 -22.86
C GLU A 279 21.89 -13.97 -22.44
N SER A 280 20.69 -13.38 -22.31
CA SER A 280 19.50 -14.08 -21.78
C SER A 280 18.47 -14.38 -22.86
N GLU A 281 17.90 -15.58 -22.83
CA GLU A 281 16.71 -15.93 -23.62
C GLU A 281 15.46 -15.27 -23.01
N ILE A 282 15.27 -13.98 -23.31
CA ILE A 282 14.09 -13.18 -22.89
C ILE A 282 13.08 -13.02 -24.03
N ASP A 283 11.79 -12.86 -23.69
CA ASP A 283 10.76 -12.62 -24.69
C ASP A 283 10.95 -11.29 -25.45
N LYS A 284 10.49 -11.24 -26.70
CA LYS A 284 10.56 -10.06 -27.57
C LYS A 284 9.89 -8.82 -26.97
N ARG A 285 8.85 -9.00 -26.15
CA ARG A 285 8.21 -7.89 -25.42
C ARG A 285 9.20 -7.26 -24.43
N VAL A 286 9.98 -8.07 -23.74
CA VAL A 286 10.95 -7.61 -22.73
C VAL A 286 12.15 -6.94 -23.40
N GLN A 287 12.62 -7.50 -24.52
CA GLN A 287 13.65 -6.87 -25.36
C GLN A 287 13.24 -5.44 -25.75
N TYR A 288 12.03 -5.27 -26.32
CA TYR A 288 11.49 -3.96 -26.66
C TYR A 288 11.36 -3.02 -25.44
N MET A 289 10.97 -3.55 -24.27
CA MET A 289 10.92 -2.73 -23.05
C MET A 289 12.32 -2.23 -22.62
N ILE A 290 13.37 -3.05 -22.76
CA ILE A 290 14.75 -2.67 -22.47
C ILE A 290 15.22 -1.60 -23.47
N GLU A 291 14.96 -1.78 -24.76
CA GLU A 291 15.28 -0.79 -25.81
C GLU A 291 14.60 0.57 -25.54
N VAL A 292 13.31 0.56 -25.17
CA VAL A 292 12.59 1.77 -24.76
C VAL A 292 13.21 2.40 -23.51
N MET A 293 13.72 1.63 -22.57
CA MET A 293 14.41 2.16 -21.39
C MET A 293 15.74 2.85 -21.76
N PHE A 294 16.50 2.30 -22.70
CA PHE A 294 17.69 2.96 -23.25
C PHE A 294 17.34 4.25 -24.03
N ALA A 295 16.23 4.27 -24.76
CA ALA A 295 15.74 5.49 -25.42
C ALA A 295 15.35 6.58 -24.40
N ILE A 296 14.60 6.24 -23.35
CA ILE A 296 14.23 7.18 -22.26
C ILE A 296 15.47 7.75 -21.58
N ARG A 297 16.49 6.92 -21.31
CA ARG A 297 17.77 7.38 -20.76
C ARG A 297 18.51 8.33 -21.71
N LYS A 298 18.56 8.01 -23.01
CA LYS A 298 19.21 8.85 -24.03
C LYS A 298 18.53 10.22 -24.15
N ASP A 299 17.21 10.25 -24.00
CA ASP A 299 16.38 11.44 -24.00
C ASP A 299 16.35 12.15 -22.62
N GLY A 300 17.22 11.76 -21.68
CA GLY A 300 17.41 12.43 -20.40
C GLY A 300 16.20 12.37 -19.46
N PHE A 301 15.34 11.36 -19.59
CA PHE A 301 14.10 11.21 -18.81
C PHE A 301 13.14 12.41 -18.92
N LYS A 302 13.14 13.16 -20.02
CA LYS A 302 12.32 14.37 -20.23
C LYS A 302 10.82 14.20 -19.92
N ASP A 303 10.24 13.02 -20.20
CA ASP A 303 8.82 12.69 -19.97
C ASP A 303 8.56 12.10 -18.56
N HIS A 304 9.61 12.00 -17.74
CA HIS A 304 9.65 11.38 -16.42
C HIS A 304 10.34 12.30 -15.39
N PRO A 305 9.77 13.50 -15.10
CA PRO A 305 10.33 14.42 -14.11
C PRO A 305 10.32 13.83 -12.71
N ILE A 306 11.30 14.24 -11.88
CA ILE A 306 11.46 13.75 -10.49
C ILE A 306 10.21 14.05 -9.67
N ILE A 307 9.84 15.34 -9.56
CA ILE A 307 8.62 15.81 -8.93
C ILE A 307 7.78 16.54 -9.98
N PRO A 308 6.51 16.16 -10.23
CA PRO A 308 5.61 16.93 -11.07
C PRO A 308 5.32 18.32 -10.50
N GLU A 309 5.05 19.30 -11.38
CA GLU A 309 4.72 20.67 -10.97
C GLU A 309 3.60 20.73 -9.92
N GLY A 310 3.78 21.57 -8.90
CA GLY A 310 2.83 21.75 -7.80
C GLY A 310 2.87 20.69 -6.69
N LEU A 311 3.80 19.72 -6.75
CA LEU A 311 4.01 18.71 -5.70
C LEU A 311 5.35 18.81 -4.95
N ASP A 312 6.17 19.79 -5.29
CA ASP A 312 7.32 20.18 -4.48
C ASP A 312 6.85 21.21 -3.46
N LEU A 313 6.70 20.75 -2.20
CA LEU A 313 5.96 21.45 -1.14
C LEU A 313 6.69 21.41 0.21
N VAL A 314 7.95 20.96 0.23
CA VAL A 314 8.78 20.82 1.43
C VAL A 314 10.18 21.31 1.12
N GLU A 315 10.58 22.44 1.72
CA GLU A 315 11.92 23.02 1.59
C GLU A 315 13.02 22.00 1.94
N GLU A 316 14.16 22.03 1.23
CA GLU A 316 15.25 21.05 1.39
C GLU A 316 15.78 20.93 2.85
N GLU A 317 15.70 22.00 3.63
CA GLU A 317 16.14 22.03 5.04
C GLU A 317 15.15 21.35 6.01
N ASP A 318 13.88 21.23 5.62
CA ASP A 318 12.79 20.59 6.38
C ASP A 318 12.64 19.09 6.01
N GLN A 319 13.38 18.60 5.00
CA GLN A 319 13.31 17.22 4.53
C GLN A 319 14.09 16.26 5.45
N PHE A 320 13.50 15.07 5.69
CA PHE A 320 14.14 14.00 6.46
C PHE A 320 14.20 12.71 5.64
N THR A 321 15.39 12.28 5.25
CA THR A 321 15.60 11.09 4.42
C THR A 321 15.85 9.85 5.28
N HIS A 322 15.05 8.81 5.08
CA HIS A 322 15.17 7.54 5.80
C HIS A 322 16.15 6.58 5.13
N MET A 323 17.16 6.14 5.90
CA MET A 323 18.08 5.06 5.54
C MET A 323 17.49 3.70 5.96
N LEU A 324 16.71 3.07 5.08
CA LEU A 324 16.07 1.78 5.33
C LEU A 324 16.50 0.74 4.28
N PRO A 325 17.45 -0.18 4.61
CA PRO A 325 17.85 -1.29 3.73
C PRO A 325 16.69 -2.21 3.35
N LEU A 326 16.78 -2.86 2.20
CA LEU A 326 15.76 -3.78 1.70
C LEU A 326 15.59 -5.01 2.59
N GLU A 327 16.68 -5.61 3.08
CA GLU A 327 16.65 -6.93 3.75
C GLU A 327 16.31 -6.89 5.25
N ASP A 328 16.42 -5.73 5.90
CA ASP A 328 16.24 -5.52 7.34
C ASP A 328 14.92 -6.06 7.93
N ASP A 329 14.95 -6.48 9.19
CA ASP A 329 13.79 -7.03 9.91
C ASP A 329 12.87 -5.94 10.47
N TYR A 330 11.98 -5.44 9.62
CA TYR A 330 11.01 -4.40 10.00
C TYR A 330 9.78 -4.92 10.75
N ASN A 331 9.42 -4.20 11.81
CA ASN A 331 8.12 -4.34 12.47
C ASN A 331 7.06 -3.48 11.73
N THR A 332 5.93 -4.06 11.33
CA THR A 332 4.82 -3.32 10.72
C THR A 332 4.00 -2.50 11.73
N GLU A 333 4.18 -2.74 13.03
CA GLU A 333 3.34 -2.19 14.10
C GLU A 333 1.83 -2.34 13.80
N ASP A 334 1.40 -3.47 13.22
CA ASP A 334 0.03 -3.67 12.74
C ASP A 334 -1.03 -3.53 13.84
N ILE A 335 -0.62 -3.68 15.09
CA ILE A 335 -1.41 -3.47 16.29
C ILE A 335 -1.91 -2.02 16.45
N LEU A 336 -1.21 -1.02 15.86
CA LEU A 336 -1.63 0.38 15.82
C LEU A 336 -2.86 0.63 14.94
N ASN A 337 -3.24 -0.35 14.13
CA ASN A 337 -4.43 -0.23 13.28
C ASN A 337 -5.73 -0.64 14.03
N VAL A 338 -5.61 -1.05 15.30
CA VAL A 338 -6.70 -1.59 16.12
C VAL A 338 -6.90 -0.69 17.34
N PHE A 339 -8.17 -0.41 17.67
CA PHE A 339 -8.50 0.36 18.86
C PHE A 339 -7.99 -0.31 20.14
N LYS A 340 -7.37 0.49 21.01
CA LYS A 340 -7.06 0.15 22.40
C LYS A 340 -7.56 1.29 23.30
N LEU A 341 -7.98 0.93 24.50
CA LEU A 341 -8.23 1.91 25.56
C LEU A 341 -6.90 2.53 25.98
N ASP A 342 -6.84 3.87 26.00
CA ASP A 342 -5.69 4.65 26.44
C ASP A 342 -6.02 5.28 27.81
N PRO A 343 -5.37 4.86 28.91
CA PRO A 343 -5.57 5.48 30.23
C PRO A 343 -5.20 6.97 30.26
N ASN A 344 -4.25 7.39 29.41
CA ASN A 344 -3.73 8.76 29.36
C ASN A 344 -4.33 9.56 28.20
N PHE A 345 -5.49 9.14 27.69
CA PHE A 345 -6.11 9.70 26.48
C PHE A 345 -6.25 11.24 26.51
N LEU A 346 -6.67 11.81 27.64
CA LEU A 346 -6.85 13.26 27.77
C LEU A 346 -5.50 14.02 27.66
N GLU A 347 -4.47 13.50 28.31
CA GLU A 347 -3.10 14.04 28.27
C GLU A 347 -2.51 13.95 26.85
N ASN A 348 -2.72 12.83 26.16
CA ASN A 348 -2.23 12.60 24.80
C ASN A 348 -2.95 13.48 23.76
N GLU A 349 -4.26 13.71 23.91
CA GLU A 349 -5.01 14.67 23.09
C GLU A 349 -4.62 16.14 23.39
N GLU A 350 -4.24 16.46 24.62
CA GLU A 350 -3.73 17.78 24.99
C GLU A 350 -2.33 18.05 24.43
N LYS A 351 -1.40 17.09 24.56
CA LYS A 351 -0.09 17.11 23.90
C LYS A 351 -0.21 17.34 22.40
N TYR A 352 -1.11 16.62 21.72
CA TYR A 352 -1.30 16.82 20.29
C TYR A 352 -1.91 18.19 19.94
N LYS A 353 -2.78 18.76 20.79
CA LYS A 353 -3.24 20.15 20.62
C LYS A 353 -2.12 21.18 20.82
N ALA A 354 -1.18 20.96 21.74
CA ALA A 354 -0.01 21.82 21.91
C ALA A 354 0.89 21.80 20.65
N ILE A 355 1.12 20.61 20.07
CA ILE A 355 1.83 20.46 18.79
C ILE A 355 1.14 21.30 17.68
N LYS A 356 -0.19 21.17 17.51
CA LYS A 356 -0.95 21.95 16.52
C LYS A 356 -0.84 23.47 16.69
N ARG A 357 -0.78 23.97 17.93
CA ARG A 357 -0.75 25.43 18.21
C ARG A 357 0.60 26.07 17.90
N GLY A 358 1.61 25.29 17.49
CA GLY A 358 2.93 25.80 17.16
C GLY A 358 3.90 25.87 18.34
N GLU A 359 3.42 25.67 19.58
CA GLU A 359 4.23 25.62 20.82
C GLU A 359 5.37 24.57 20.74
N LEU A 360 5.23 23.58 19.86
CA LEU A 360 6.11 22.41 19.76
C LEU A 360 6.51 22.05 18.32
N LEU A 361 6.00 22.74 17.28
CA LEU A 361 6.34 22.44 15.88
C LEU A 361 7.78 22.85 15.50
N GLN A 362 8.37 23.84 16.18
CA GLN A 362 9.81 24.15 16.07
C GLN A 362 10.67 23.33 17.05
N VAL A 363 10.06 22.65 18.03
CA VAL A 363 10.78 22.03 19.17
C VAL A 363 10.82 20.50 19.06
N PHE A 364 9.88 19.86 18.36
CA PHE A 364 9.91 18.41 18.10
C PHE A 364 11.13 17.98 17.26
N THR A 365 11.59 18.84 16.34
CA THR A 365 12.85 18.66 15.59
C THR A 365 14.06 18.53 16.52
N VAL A 366 14.00 19.14 17.72
CA VAL A 366 15.08 19.14 18.71
C VAL A 366 14.92 18.02 19.74
N MET A 367 13.69 17.73 20.18
CA MET A 367 13.43 16.80 21.30
C MET A 367 13.44 15.31 20.96
N GLN A 368 13.39 14.89 19.69
CA GLN A 368 13.50 13.45 19.36
C GLN A 368 14.94 12.91 19.44
N LEU A 369 15.94 13.77 19.63
CA LEU A 369 17.35 13.37 19.81
C LEU A 369 17.68 12.81 21.21
N THR A 370 16.74 12.83 22.18
CA THR A 370 17.06 12.58 23.60
C THR A 370 16.42 11.34 24.25
N CYS A 371 15.75 10.47 23.49
CA CYS A 371 15.12 9.24 24.02
C CYS A 371 15.63 7.98 23.32
N HIS A 372 16.58 7.30 23.99
CA HIS A 372 17.48 6.23 23.50
C HIS A 372 18.56 6.67 22.49
N PRO A 373 19.84 6.27 22.70
CA PRO A 373 20.95 6.79 21.91
C PRO A 373 21.16 5.99 20.61
N PRO A 374 21.12 6.62 19.44
CA PRO A 374 22.00 6.22 18.34
C PRO A 374 23.45 6.65 18.66
N PRO A 375 24.48 6.03 18.06
CA PRO A 375 25.84 6.57 18.11
C PRO A 375 25.87 7.98 17.48
N PRO A 376 26.76 8.87 17.96
CA PRO A 376 26.60 10.31 17.72
C PRO A 376 27.02 10.72 16.30
N ILE A 377 26.03 11.00 15.46
CA ILE A 377 26.20 11.90 14.32
C ILE A 377 25.22 13.06 14.51
N PHE A 378 25.70 14.11 15.18
CA PHE A 378 24.92 15.33 15.42
C PHE A 378 24.61 16.02 14.10
N ALA A 379 23.31 16.23 13.85
CA ALA A 379 22.84 17.08 12.76
C ALA A 379 23.37 18.52 12.93
N GLY A 380 23.81 19.14 11.84
CA GLY A 380 24.42 20.47 11.82
C GLY A 380 25.94 20.51 12.09
N SER A 381 26.59 19.37 12.37
CA SER A 381 28.05 19.33 12.54
C SER A 381 28.81 19.49 11.21
N PRO A 382 30.09 19.94 11.22
CA PRO A 382 30.94 19.96 10.02
C PRO A 382 31.01 18.62 9.30
N LEU A 383 30.80 17.50 10.02
CA LEU A 383 30.70 16.16 9.46
C LEU A 383 29.54 15.99 8.47
N GLN A 384 28.39 16.68 8.62
CA GLN A 384 27.33 16.61 7.61
C GLN A 384 27.66 17.43 6.35
N ARG A 385 28.41 18.54 6.47
CA ARG A 385 29.01 19.19 5.29
C ARG A 385 30.06 18.28 4.65
N CYS A 386 30.93 17.66 5.45
CA CYS A 386 31.89 16.68 4.95
C CYS A 386 31.23 15.41 4.41
N ILE A 387 29.99 15.06 4.78
CA ILE A 387 29.21 13.99 4.15
C ILE A 387 28.65 14.47 2.81
N LYS A 388 28.02 15.65 2.71
CA LYS A 388 27.62 16.23 1.40
C LYS A 388 28.82 16.51 0.46
N GLU A 389 30.00 16.75 1.01
CA GLU A 389 31.26 16.87 0.26
C GLU A 389 31.88 15.51 -0.05
N LYS A 390 31.73 14.49 0.82
CA LYS A 390 32.15 13.10 0.55
C LYS A 390 31.20 12.35 -0.39
N GLU A 391 29.91 12.66 -0.43
CA GLU A 391 28.94 12.14 -1.40
C GLU A 391 29.37 12.46 -2.85
N LYS A 392 30.09 13.57 -3.02
CA LYS A 392 30.77 14.00 -4.25
C LYS A 392 32.21 13.48 -4.39
N SER A 393 32.75 12.80 -3.38
CA SER A 393 34.08 12.16 -3.43
C SER A 393 33.95 10.73 -4.00
N ASP A 394 34.93 10.34 -4.82
CA ASP A 394 35.03 8.99 -5.36
C ASP A 394 35.13 7.91 -4.27
N ASP A 395 35.60 8.27 -3.07
CA ASP A 395 35.72 7.37 -1.91
C ASP A 395 34.37 6.88 -1.38
N TYR A 396 33.37 7.76 -1.22
CA TYR A 396 32.04 7.34 -0.73
C TYR A 396 31.35 6.42 -1.74
N GLN A 397 31.47 6.76 -3.03
CA GLN A 397 31.01 5.93 -4.11
C GLN A 397 31.76 4.58 -4.14
N HIS A 398 33.05 4.54 -3.77
CA HIS A 398 33.81 3.30 -3.61
C HIS A 398 33.38 2.48 -2.38
N GLU A 399 33.01 3.13 -1.27
CA GLU A 399 32.57 2.49 -0.03
C GLU A 399 31.18 1.85 -0.21
N VAL A 400 30.22 2.57 -0.81
CA VAL A 400 28.91 2.01 -1.23
C VAL A 400 29.09 0.87 -2.23
N TRP A 401 29.99 1.01 -3.21
CA TRP A 401 30.34 -0.09 -4.12
C TRP A 401 30.96 -1.29 -3.39
N SER A 402 31.80 -1.06 -2.39
CA SER A 402 32.43 -2.13 -1.60
C SER A 402 31.39 -2.88 -0.77
N THR A 403 30.40 -2.17 -0.20
CA THR A 403 29.27 -2.79 0.52
C THR A 403 28.38 -3.62 -0.43
N LEU A 404 28.04 -3.08 -1.60
CA LEU A 404 27.29 -3.82 -2.63
C LEU A 404 28.09 -5.02 -3.18
N GLN A 405 29.40 -4.90 -3.32
CA GLN A 405 30.26 -5.98 -3.80
C GLN A 405 30.50 -7.06 -2.73
N LEU A 406 30.55 -6.69 -1.44
CA LEU A 406 30.51 -7.63 -0.32
C LEU A 406 29.16 -8.35 -0.24
N PHE A 407 28.05 -7.67 -0.54
CA PHE A 407 26.73 -8.29 -0.68
C PHE A 407 26.73 -9.33 -1.83
N PHE A 408 27.24 -8.99 -3.02
CA PHE A 408 27.43 -9.93 -4.13
C PHE A 408 28.34 -11.13 -3.78
N LEU A 409 29.37 -10.94 -2.96
CA LEU A 409 30.27 -12.02 -2.52
C LEU A 409 29.66 -12.90 -1.42
N SER A 410 28.89 -12.31 -0.50
CA SER A 410 28.20 -13.04 0.58
C SER A 410 27.16 -14.01 0.03
N GLN A 411 26.35 -13.59 -0.94
CA GLN A 411 25.31 -14.45 -1.53
C GLN A 411 25.88 -15.63 -2.34
N ASN A 412 27.08 -15.48 -2.93
CA ASN A 412 27.79 -16.60 -3.58
C ASN A 412 28.28 -17.68 -2.60
N HIS A 413 28.43 -17.37 -1.30
CA HIS A 413 28.82 -18.34 -0.28
C HIS A 413 27.65 -19.07 0.39
N SER A 414 26.41 -18.58 0.22
CA SER A 414 25.21 -19.25 0.73
C SER A 414 24.58 -20.26 -0.26
N ILE A 415 25.25 -20.52 -1.39
CA ILE A 415 24.86 -21.55 -2.38
C ILE A 415 26.07 -22.43 -2.71
N ARG A 416 26.48 -23.25 -1.74
CA ARG A 416 27.22 -24.52 -1.92
C ARG A 416 26.74 -25.56 -0.93
#